data_AF-A0A950K180-F1
#
_entry.id   AF-A0A950K180-F1
#
_cell.length_a   1.000
_cell.length_b   1.000
_cell.length_c   1.000
_cell.angle_alpha   90.00
_cell.angle_beta   90.00
_cell.angle_gamma   90.00
#
_symmetry.space_group_name_H-M   'P 1'
#
loop_
_entity.id
_entity.type
_entity.pdbx_description
1 polymer ?
#
loop_
_entity_poly.entity_id
_entity_poly.type
_entity_poly.pdbx_seq_one_letter_code
_entity_poly.pdbx_strand_id
1 'polypeptide(L)'
;MRHYAIVAAVGMALSGGCAGPAATKDEPRVRVERQLQELYRPLLALVVESHDSVQDFMKTALKRDWIFPLETDQEVKLWLDKAERDLMPRNERMCALVRSKRDLVDGPDLTPNLKALLEHQDGWRAVHEKWKRDHVPYNWHSPTSFPKRLQAELEDTVQKLEARLRN
;
A
#
# COMPACT_ATOMS: atom_id res chain seq x y z
N MET A 1 -60.04 -36.88 -41.11
CA MET A 1 -59.60 -35.70 -40.33
C MET A 1 -58.08 -35.62 -40.43
N ARG A 2 -57.55 -34.42 -40.76
CA ARG A 2 -56.23 -33.83 -40.43
C ARG A 2 -55.02 -34.77 -40.19
N HIS A 3 -53.81 -34.59 -40.71
CA HIS A 3 -53.15 -33.56 -41.52
C HIS A 3 -51.64 -33.95 -41.60
N TYR A 4 -50.98 -33.65 -42.73
CA TYR A 4 -49.56 -33.30 -42.93
C TYR A 4 -48.38 -34.29 -42.72
N ALA A 5 -47.36 -34.01 -43.54
CA ALA A 5 -46.16 -34.73 -43.93
C ALA A 5 -44.87 -34.20 -43.26
N ILE A 6 -43.70 -34.55 -43.84
CA ILE A 6 -42.34 -33.93 -43.77
C ILE A 6 -41.37 -34.73 -42.88
N VAL A 7 -40.42 -35.51 -43.40
CA VAL A 7 -39.14 -35.20 -44.10
C VAL A 7 -38.00 -34.72 -43.17
N ALA A 8 -36.94 -35.55 -43.16
CA ALA A 8 -35.50 -35.29 -43.03
C ALA A 8 -34.89 -34.54 -41.83
N ALA A 9 -33.79 -35.11 -41.32
CA ALA A 9 -32.42 -34.62 -41.52
C ALA A 9 -31.57 -34.71 -40.24
N VAL A 10 -30.40 -35.33 -40.43
CA VAL A 10 -29.22 -35.27 -39.55
C VAL A 10 -28.73 -33.83 -39.46
N GLY A 11 -28.37 -33.39 -38.26
CA GLY A 11 -27.69 -32.12 -38.03
C GLY A 11 -26.85 -32.16 -36.75
N MET A 12 -25.56 -32.47 -36.91
CA MET A 12 -24.51 -32.14 -35.94
C MET A 12 -24.42 -30.62 -35.77
N ALA A 13 -24.34 -30.13 -34.54
CA ALA A 13 -23.69 -28.87 -34.16
C ALA A 13 -23.80 -28.67 -32.65
N LEU A 14 -22.90 -28.05 -31.90
CA LEU A 14 -21.54 -27.53 -32.09
C LEU A 14 -21.11 -27.26 -30.64
N SER A 15 -19.94 -27.76 -30.24
CA SER A 15 -19.30 -27.39 -28.98
C SER A 15 -18.90 -25.92 -29.06
N GLY A 16 -19.76 -25.03 -28.57
CA GLY A 16 -19.47 -23.61 -28.40
C GLY A 16 -18.51 -23.41 -27.24
N GLY A 17 -17.20 -23.52 -27.52
CA GLY A 17 -16.18 -23.02 -26.62
C GLY A 17 -16.32 -21.51 -26.51
N CYS A 18 -16.62 -21.02 -25.32
CA CYS A 18 -16.55 -19.60 -24.98
C CYS A 18 -15.08 -19.16 -25.03
N ALA A 19 -14.58 -18.84 -26.21
CA ALA A 19 -13.38 -18.04 -26.34
C ALA A 19 -13.74 -16.63 -25.86
N GLY A 20 -13.36 -16.28 -24.64
CA GLY A 20 -13.41 -14.91 -24.16
C GLY A 20 -12.63 -13.98 -25.10
N PRO A 21 -12.96 -12.67 -25.13
CA PRO A 21 -12.26 -11.72 -25.98
C PRO A 21 -10.75 -11.78 -25.69
N ALA A 22 -9.95 -11.86 -26.75
CA ALA A 22 -8.49 -11.86 -26.64
C ALA A 22 -8.05 -10.54 -25.98
N ALA A 23 -7.24 -10.65 -24.93
CA ALA A 23 -6.65 -9.51 -24.26
C ALA A 23 -6.00 -8.58 -25.30
N THR A 24 -6.45 -7.33 -25.33
CA THR A 24 -5.92 -6.35 -26.28
C THR A 24 -4.45 -6.04 -25.92
N LYS A 25 -3.62 -5.67 -26.91
CA LYS A 25 -2.23 -5.26 -26.65
C LYS A 25 -2.11 -4.08 -25.67
N ASP A 26 -3.21 -3.37 -25.43
CA ASP A 26 -3.28 -2.19 -24.56
C ASP A 26 -3.56 -2.53 -23.10
N GLU A 27 -4.18 -3.67 -22.80
CA GLU A 27 -4.52 -4.09 -21.42
C GLU A 27 -3.29 -4.14 -20.48
N PRO A 28 -2.13 -4.68 -20.90
CA PRO A 28 -0.93 -4.63 -20.08
C PRO A 28 -0.42 -3.21 -19.82
N ARG A 29 -0.49 -2.32 -20.82
CA ARG A 29 -0.04 -0.92 -20.69
C ARG A 29 -0.94 -0.13 -19.76
N VAL A 30 -2.26 -0.23 -19.95
CA VAL A 30 -3.27 0.39 -19.08
C VAL A 30 -3.10 -0.08 -17.64
N ARG A 31 -2.85 -1.38 -17.43
CA ARG A 31 -2.57 -1.88 -16.08
C ARG A 31 -1.33 -1.20 -15.49
N VAL A 32 -0.20 -1.17 -16.20
CA VAL A 32 1.04 -0.57 -15.71
C VAL A 32 0.87 0.92 -15.37
N GLU A 33 0.15 1.68 -16.21
CA GLU A 33 -0.17 3.08 -15.93
C GLU A 33 -0.97 3.23 -14.63
N ARG A 34 -1.98 2.38 -14.42
CA ARG A 34 -2.74 2.36 -13.16
C ARG A 34 -1.86 2.00 -11.97
N GLN A 35 -0.97 1.02 -12.09
CA GLN A 35 -0.03 0.67 -11.02
C GLN A 35 0.83 1.88 -10.61
N LEU A 36 1.35 2.62 -11.59
CA LEU A 36 2.16 3.81 -11.34
C LEU A 36 1.34 4.94 -10.71
N GLN A 37 0.19 5.28 -11.28
CA GLN A 37 -0.58 6.47 -10.91
C GLN A 37 -1.45 6.27 -9.67
N GLU A 38 -2.00 5.09 -9.47
CA GLU A 38 -2.95 4.83 -8.39
C GLU A 38 -2.30 4.20 -7.15
N LEU A 39 -1.11 3.59 -7.26
CA LEU A 39 -0.46 2.89 -6.15
C LEU A 39 0.97 3.36 -5.91
N TYR A 40 1.90 3.08 -6.83
CA TYR A 40 3.33 3.15 -6.51
C TYR A 40 3.85 4.58 -6.34
N ARG A 41 3.49 5.53 -7.21
CA ARG A 41 3.94 6.92 -7.05
C ARG A 41 3.28 7.61 -5.86
N PRO A 42 1.96 7.51 -5.63
CA PRO A 42 1.36 8.10 -4.43
C PRO A 42 1.91 7.49 -3.14
N LEU A 43 2.16 6.17 -3.11
CA LEU A 43 2.75 5.51 -1.94
C LEU A 43 4.19 5.99 -1.70
N LEU A 44 5.00 6.08 -2.76
CA LEU A 44 6.37 6.60 -2.66
C LEU A 44 6.38 8.05 -2.13
N ALA A 45 5.51 8.91 -2.64
CA ALA A 45 5.40 10.29 -2.17
C ALA A 45 5.11 10.35 -0.67
N LEU A 46 4.14 9.57 -0.17
CA LEU A 46 3.85 9.49 1.25
C LEU A 46 5.06 8.98 2.06
N VAL A 47 5.80 7.97 1.59
CA VAL A 47 6.98 7.46 2.29
C VAL A 47 8.08 8.52 2.40
N VAL A 48 8.37 9.23 1.29
CA VAL A 48 9.35 10.32 1.26
C VAL A 48 8.94 11.44 2.21
N GLU A 49 7.69 11.90 2.14
CA GLU A 49 7.16 12.91 3.06
C GLU A 49 7.29 12.48 4.52
N SER A 50 7.13 11.19 4.82
CA SER A 50 7.30 10.66 6.17
C SER A 50 8.74 10.73 6.65
N HIS A 51 9.71 10.41 5.80
CA HIS A 51 11.12 10.55 6.13
C HIS A 51 11.49 12.01 6.36
N ASP A 52 11.08 12.91 5.46
CA ASP A 52 11.35 14.34 5.58
C ASP A 52 10.74 14.92 6.86
N SER A 53 9.49 14.55 7.15
CA SER A 53 8.79 14.93 8.37
C SER A 53 9.51 14.49 9.65
N VAL A 54 10.06 13.27 9.67
CA VAL A 54 10.81 12.74 10.82
C VAL A 54 12.18 13.42 10.95
N GLN A 55 12.88 13.62 9.83
CA GLN A 55 14.15 14.33 9.81
C GLN A 55 14.00 15.78 10.28
N ASP A 56 12.96 16.47 9.84
CA ASP A 56 12.66 17.82 10.27
C ASP A 56 12.39 17.86 11.79
N PHE A 57 11.57 16.96 12.31
CA PHE A 57 11.31 16.85 13.74
C PHE A 57 12.59 16.61 14.57
N MET A 58 13.44 15.70 14.11
CA MET A 58 14.74 15.42 14.73
C MET A 58 15.63 16.68 14.78
N LYS A 59 15.72 17.42 13.68
CA LYS A 59 16.54 18.65 13.58
C LYS A 59 15.98 19.82 14.38
N THR A 60 14.67 20.05 14.31
CA THR A 60 14.04 21.28 14.81
C THR A 60 13.54 21.15 16.25
N ALA A 61 12.86 20.04 16.57
CA ALA A 61 12.25 19.84 17.88
C ALA A 61 13.21 19.18 18.87
N LEU A 62 13.92 18.13 18.44
CA LEU A 62 14.84 17.38 19.32
C LEU A 62 16.29 17.90 19.27
N LYS A 63 16.70 18.54 18.17
CA LYS A 63 18.07 19.02 17.93
C LYS A 63 19.13 17.90 17.96
N ARG A 64 18.80 16.73 17.43
CA ARG A 64 19.66 15.52 17.36
C ARG A 64 19.26 14.61 16.20
N ASP A 65 20.09 13.62 15.88
CA ASP A 65 19.88 12.70 14.74
C ASP A 65 19.16 11.39 15.11
N TRP A 66 18.59 11.30 16.32
CA TRP A 66 17.84 10.13 16.79
C TRP A 66 16.60 10.55 17.58
N ILE A 67 15.53 9.77 17.47
CA ILE A 67 14.26 10.03 18.20
C ILE A 67 14.32 9.44 19.61
N PHE A 68 14.80 8.20 19.73
CA PHE A 68 14.73 7.44 20.99
C PHE A 68 16.11 7.15 21.58
N PRO A 69 16.24 7.12 22.92
CA PRO A 69 15.19 7.36 23.91
C PRO A 69 14.72 8.83 23.95
N LEU A 70 13.50 9.06 24.42
CA LEU A 70 13.02 10.39 24.81
C LEU A 70 13.32 10.57 26.28
N GLU A 71 14.04 11.63 26.63
CA GLU A 71 14.68 11.84 27.93
C GLU A 71 13.88 12.78 28.84
N THR A 72 12.96 13.58 28.28
CA THR A 72 12.17 14.56 29.04
C THR A 72 10.68 14.48 28.72
N ASP A 73 9.83 14.87 29.67
CA ASP A 73 8.37 14.97 29.48
C ASP A 73 7.98 15.91 28.33
N GLN A 74 8.82 16.92 28.05
CA GLN A 74 8.61 17.83 26.93
C GLN A 74 8.87 17.14 25.59
N GLU A 75 9.94 16.34 25.47
CA GLU A 75 10.21 15.55 24.26
C GLU A 75 9.11 14.52 24.01
N VAL A 76 8.63 13.89 25.08
CA VAL A 76 7.47 12.99 25.10
C VAL A 76 6.24 13.68 24.51
N LYS A 77 5.90 14.87 25.00
CA LYS A 77 4.75 15.65 24.53
C LYS A 77 4.89 16.02 23.04
N LEU A 78 6.09 16.44 22.62
CA LEU A 78 6.38 16.77 21.23
C LEU A 78 6.25 15.54 20.31
N TRP A 79 6.74 14.39 20.75
CA TRP A 79 6.61 13.14 20.00
C TRP A 79 5.16 12.70 19.87
N LEU A 80 4.36 12.78 20.93
CA LEU A 80 2.94 12.44 20.89
C LEU A 80 2.16 13.37 19.95
N ASP A 81 2.40 14.67 20.01
CA ASP A 81 1.78 15.64 19.10
C ASP A 81 2.15 15.35 17.63
N LYS A 82 3.44 15.08 17.37
CA LYS A 82 3.92 14.66 16.05
C LYS A 82 3.29 13.35 15.57
N ALA A 83 3.19 12.36 16.45
CA ALA A 83 2.59 11.07 16.13
C ALA A 83 1.11 11.22 15.76
N GLU A 84 0.33 11.95 16.57
CA GLU A 84 -1.11 12.10 16.39
C GLU A 84 -1.49 12.97 15.19
N ARG A 85 -0.76 14.05 14.95
CA ARG A 85 -1.12 15.03 13.91
C ARG A 85 -0.54 14.72 12.54
N ASP A 86 0.54 13.94 12.48
CA ASP A 86 1.32 13.78 11.26
C ASP A 86 1.56 12.31 10.93
N LEU A 87 2.34 11.60 11.76
CA LEU A 87 2.87 10.28 11.39
C LEU A 87 1.79 9.19 11.34
N MET A 88 0.91 9.10 12.34
CA MET A 88 -0.15 8.10 12.33
C MET A 88 -1.15 8.33 11.19
N PRO A 89 -1.72 9.54 10.99
CA PRO A 89 -2.61 9.80 9.84
C PRO A 89 -1.93 9.54 8.48
N ARG A 90 -0.63 9.82 8.36
CA ARG A 90 0.11 9.49 7.13
C ARG A 90 0.23 7.98 6.94
N ASN A 91 0.64 7.23 7.96
CA ASN A 91 0.70 5.77 7.89
C ASN A 91 -0.65 5.13 7.58
N GLU A 92 -1.75 5.69 8.11
CA GLU A 92 -3.11 5.27 7.76
C GLU A 92 -3.39 5.43 6.27
N ARG A 93 -3.04 6.59 5.69
CA ARG A 93 -3.18 6.83 4.24
C ARG A 93 -2.35 5.85 3.43
N MET A 94 -1.11 5.58 3.83
CA MET A 94 -0.26 4.57 3.16
C MET A 94 -0.91 3.19 3.19
N CYS A 95 -1.36 2.73 4.37
CA CYS A 95 -1.98 1.42 4.54
C CYS A 95 -3.31 1.31 3.79
N ALA A 96 -4.12 2.37 3.78
CA ALA A 96 -5.38 2.42 3.04
C ALA A 96 -5.14 2.31 1.52
N LEU A 97 -4.09 2.96 1.02
CA LEU A 97 -3.69 2.84 -0.38
C LEU A 97 -3.29 1.41 -0.75
N VAL A 98 -2.42 0.79 0.05
CA VAL A 98 -1.99 -0.61 -0.15
C VAL A 98 -3.17 -1.58 -0.11
N ARG A 99 -4.09 -1.41 0.84
CA ARG A 99 -5.27 -2.29 0.99
C ARG A 99 -6.27 -2.11 -0.16
N SER A 100 -6.54 -0.86 -0.56
CA SER A 100 -7.54 -0.55 -1.60
C SER A 100 -7.07 -0.83 -3.02
N LYS A 101 -5.75 -0.89 -3.26
CA LYS A 101 -5.14 -1.12 -4.57
C LYS A 101 -4.35 -2.43 -4.64
N ARG A 102 -4.78 -3.43 -3.86
CA ARG A 102 -4.09 -4.73 -3.80
C ARG A 102 -4.00 -5.42 -5.17
N ASP A 103 -4.98 -5.22 -6.04
CA ASP A 103 -5.01 -5.70 -7.43
C ASP A 103 -3.92 -5.09 -8.32
N LEU A 104 -3.38 -3.93 -7.94
CA LEU A 104 -2.34 -3.19 -8.65
C LEU A 104 -0.92 -3.51 -8.16
N VAL A 105 -0.76 -4.40 -7.18
CA VAL A 105 0.58 -4.84 -6.75
C VAL A 105 1.28 -5.58 -7.90
N ASP A 106 2.58 -5.32 -8.09
CA ASP A 106 3.43 -6.01 -9.08
C ASP A 106 3.85 -7.38 -8.53
N GLY A 107 2.98 -8.36 -8.70
CA GLY A 107 3.19 -9.74 -8.27
C GLY A 107 1.93 -10.36 -7.70
N PRO A 108 1.96 -11.67 -7.39
CA PRO A 108 0.80 -12.37 -6.84
C PRO A 108 0.50 -11.98 -5.38
N ASP A 109 1.48 -11.47 -4.64
CA ASP A 109 1.39 -11.18 -3.22
C ASP A 109 2.00 -9.82 -2.85
N LEU A 110 1.61 -9.31 -1.67
CA LEU A 110 2.29 -8.18 -1.06
C LEU A 110 3.75 -8.52 -0.78
N THR A 111 4.65 -7.59 -1.11
CA THR A 111 6.07 -7.69 -0.77
C THR A 111 6.27 -7.69 0.74
N PRO A 112 7.40 -8.22 1.25
CA PRO A 112 7.72 -8.18 2.67
C PRO A 112 7.68 -6.76 3.27
N ASN A 113 8.15 -5.74 2.55
CA ASN A 113 8.14 -4.36 3.04
C ASN A 113 6.72 -3.77 3.12
N LEU A 114 5.83 -4.09 2.17
CA LEU A 114 4.43 -3.69 2.25
C LEU A 114 3.70 -4.38 3.40
N LYS A 115 3.97 -5.66 3.66
CA LYS A 115 3.43 -6.38 4.83
C LYS A 115 3.92 -5.76 6.15
N ALA A 116 5.22 -5.50 6.24
CA ALA A 116 5.82 -4.86 7.41
C ALA A 116 5.27 -3.45 7.67
N LEU A 117 4.92 -2.67 6.63
CA LEU A 117 4.22 -1.40 6.79
C LEU A 117 2.85 -1.57 7.48
N LEU A 118 2.06 -2.54 7.03
CA LEU A 118 0.74 -2.82 7.61
C LEU A 118 0.88 -3.25 9.08
N GLU A 119 1.80 -4.17 9.36
CA GLU A 119 2.10 -4.67 10.71
C GLU A 119 2.60 -3.54 11.64
N HIS A 120 3.50 -2.68 11.14
CA HIS A 120 3.99 -1.52 11.87
C HIS A 120 2.85 -0.61 12.29
N GLN A 121 1.93 -0.29 11.37
CA GLN A 121 0.82 0.62 11.66
C GLN A 121 -0.19 0.00 12.62
N ASP A 122 -0.55 -1.27 12.44
CA ASP A 122 -1.50 -1.95 13.31
C ASP A 122 -0.91 -2.07 14.74
N GLY A 123 0.39 -2.40 14.85
CA GLY A 123 1.10 -2.45 16.13
C GLY A 123 1.22 -1.07 16.81
N TRP A 124 1.53 -0.02 16.05
CA TRP A 124 1.64 1.33 16.59
C TRP A 124 0.28 1.83 17.09
N ARG A 125 -0.78 1.64 16.28
CA ARG A 125 -2.15 2.01 16.66
C ARG A 125 -2.58 1.33 17.95
N ALA A 126 -2.35 0.02 18.08
CA ALA A 126 -2.74 -0.74 19.27
C ALA A 126 -2.04 -0.22 20.54
N VAL A 127 -0.72 0.07 20.46
CA VAL A 127 0.03 0.67 21.58
C VAL A 127 -0.50 2.05 21.91
N HIS A 128 -0.79 2.87 20.90
CA HIS A 128 -1.27 4.23 21.08
C HIS A 128 -2.68 4.30 21.68
N GLU A 129 -3.59 3.43 21.25
CA GLU A 129 -4.92 3.30 21.84
C GLU A 129 -4.86 2.79 23.28
N LYS A 130 -3.98 1.82 23.56
CA LYS A 130 -3.75 1.32 24.93
C LYS A 130 -3.31 2.44 25.87
N TRP A 131 -2.37 3.27 25.42
CA TRP A 131 -1.92 4.44 26.18
C TRP A 131 -3.06 5.42 26.48
N LYS A 132 -3.88 5.76 25.47
CA LYS A 132 -5.03 6.67 25.64
C LYS A 132 -6.04 6.16 26.66
N ARG A 133 -6.34 4.85 26.60
CA ARG A 133 -7.38 4.22 27.41
C ARG A 133 -6.92 3.92 28.83
N ASP A 134 -5.72 3.36 28.98
CA ASP A 134 -5.28 2.77 30.24
C ASP A 134 -4.39 3.74 31.06
N HIS A 135 -4.07 4.92 30.50
CA HIS A 135 -3.18 5.93 31.10
C HIS A 135 -1.84 5.37 31.58
N VAL A 136 -1.37 4.31 30.90
CA VAL A 136 -0.06 3.69 31.14
C VAL A 136 1.06 4.55 30.56
N PRO A 137 2.32 4.41 31.00
CA PRO A 137 3.44 5.05 30.34
C PRO A 137 3.48 4.69 28.84
N TYR A 138 3.58 5.69 27.97
CA TYR A 138 3.66 5.46 26.53
C TYR A 138 4.97 4.77 26.21
N ASN A 139 4.90 3.54 25.68
CA ASN A 139 6.09 2.92 25.13
C ASN A 139 6.38 3.61 23.80
N TRP A 140 7.49 4.34 23.73
CA TRP A 140 7.74 5.41 22.77
C TRP A 140 7.73 4.99 21.29
N HIS A 141 7.57 3.71 20.97
CA HIS A 141 7.66 3.16 19.62
C HIS A 141 6.67 2.01 19.38
N SER A 142 6.41 1.71 18.10
CA SER A 142 5.75 0.47 17.68
C SER A 142 6.61 -0.76 18.03
N PRO A 143 6.02 -1.92 18.37
CA PRO A 143 6.77 -3.17 18.52
C PRO A 143 7.51 -3.58 17.24
N THR A 144 6.94 -3.22 16.09
CA THR A 144 7.52 -3.46 14.77
C THR A 144 8.09 -2.15 14.24
N SER A 145 9.35 -2.15 13.81
CA SER A 145 9.95 -0.95 13.19
C SER A 145 9.30 -0.65 11.84
N PHE A 146 9.26 0.64 11.47
CA PHE A 146 8.91 1.02 10.10
C PHE A 146 9.87 0.35 9.10
N PRO A 147 9.39 -0.18 7.95
CA PRO A 147 10.22 -0.94 7.01
C PRO A 147 11.29 -0.07 6.36
N LYS A 148 12.55 -0.21 6.82
CA LYS A 148 13.70 0.61 6.39
C LYS A 148 13.98 0.60 4.88
N ARG A 149 13.59 -0.47 4.18
CA ARG A 149 13.83 -0.65 2.73
C ARG A 149 12.63 -0.29 1.87
N LEU A 150 11.51 0.13 2.46
CA LEU A 150 10.29 0.40 1.71
C LEU A 150 10.49 1.47 0.65
N GLN A 151 11.16 2.58 0.96
CA GLN A 151 11.40 3.65 -0.02
C GLN A 151 12.18 3.14 -1.24
N ALA A 152 13.33 2.50 -1.02
CA ALA A 152 14.16 1.97 -2.10
C ALA A 152 13.39 0.94 -2.95
N GLU A 153 12.62 0.05 -2.33
CA GLU A 153 11.80 -0.92 -3.05
C GLU A 153 10.74 -0.24 -3.94
N LEU A 154 10.11 0.84 -3.45
CA LEU A 154 9.12 1.60 -4.22
C LEU A 154 9.78 2.35 -5.39
N GLU A 155 10.94 2.96 -5.17
CA GLU A 155 11.73 3.61 -6.22
C GLU A 155 12.11 2.63 -7.34
N ASP A 156 12.67 1.47 -6.96
CA ASP A 156 13.02 0.39 -7.90
C ASP A 156 11.79 -0.09 -8.68
N THR A 157 10.65 -0.25 -8.00
CA THR A 157 9.41 -0.71 -8.62
C THR A 157 8.86 0.33 -9.61
N VAL A 158 8.90 1.62 -9.26
CA VAL A 158 8.52 2.71 -10.17
C VAL A 158 9.39 2.69 -11.42
N GLN A 159 10.72 2.62 -11.26
CA GLN A 159 11.66 2.59 -12.40
C GLN A 159 11.41 1.38 -13.31
N LYS A 160 11.19 0.21 -12.72
CA LYS A 160 10.87 -1.03 -13.45
C LYS A 160 9.57 -0.90 -14.25
N LEU A 161 8.51 -0.35 -13.65
CA LEU A 161 7.23 -0.16 -14.32
C LEU A 161 7.32 0.87 -15.45
N GLU A 162 8.04 1.96 -15.26
CA GLU A 162 8.29 2.96 -16.31
C GLU A 162 9.08 2.37 -17.48
N ALA A 163 10.06 1.49 -17.20
CA ALA A 163 10.78 0.79 -18.26
C ALA A 163 9.86 -0.11 -19.10
N ARG A 164 8.85 -0.74 -18.49
CA ARG A 164 7.83 -1.53 -19.21
C ARG A 164 6.92 -0.69 -20.10
N LEU A 165 6.75 0.61 -19.84
CA LEU A 165 5.96 1.50 -20.71
C LEU A 165 6.74 2.01 -21.93
N ARG A 166 8.07 2.01 -21.84
CA ARG A 166 8.96 2.47 -22.93
C ARG A 166 9.24 1.39 -23.97
N ASN A 167 9.18 0.12 -23.57
CA ASN A 167 9.37 -1.05 -24.42
C ASN A 167 8.04 -1.54 -25.01
#